data_AF-A0A8J9RCQ0-F1
#
_entry.id   AF-A0A8J9RCQ0-F1
#
_cell.length_a   1.000
_cell.length_b   1.000
_cell.length_c   1.000
_cell.angle_alpha   90.00
_cell.angle_beta   90.00
_cell.angle_gamma   90.00
#
_symmetry.space_group_name_H-M   'P 1'
#
loop_
_entity.id
_entity.type
_entity.pdbx_description
1 polymer ?
#
loop_
_entity_poly.entity_id
_entity_poly.type
_entity_poly.pdbx_seq_one_letter_code
_entity_poly.pdbx_strand_id
1 'polypeptide(L)'
;MQNSFGWATAGHGYKNKTFPAAVGETGSYMSSAADVAMLTDMARYLHNDYSSLPPGFDYQKFPHKTLPNLAWWAWNANSGDTGGIVESDWITVLWKKVNWMVGAIHLTPWYMAYVSPQALPPTAKPPVEVGSQAGR
;
A
#
# COMPACT_ATOMS: atom_id res chain seq x y z
N MET A 1 -24.32 -1.36 -3.17
CA MET A 1 -23.86 -0.05 -2.65
C MET A 1 -22.53 -0.23 -1.93
N GLN A 2 -21.49 0.45 -2.41
CA GLN A 2 -20.13 0.44 -1.85
C GLN A 2 -20.04 1.50 -0.75
N ASN A 3 -19.65 1.09 0.45
CA ASN A 3 -19.53 1.95 1.64
C ASN A 3 -18.05 2.00 2.01
N SER A 4 -17.29 2.89 1.40
CA SER A 4 -15.88 3.10 1.72
C SER A 4 -15.76 3.81 3.06
N PHE A 5 -15.56 3.09 4.16
CA PHE A 5 -14.79 3.55 5.32
C PHE A 5 -14.57 2.46 6.36
N GLY A 6 -13.36 2.49 6.89
CA GLY A 6 -12.82 1.76 8.03
C GLY A 6 -13.67 1.66 9.27
N TRP A 7 -14.58 2.62 9.54
CA TRP A 7 -15.40 2.61 10.77
C TRP A 7 -16.72 3.37 10.65
N ALA A 8 -17.09 3.88 9.48
CA ALA A 8 -18.36 4.57 9.31
C ALA A 8 -19.40 3.61 8.73
N THR A 9 -19.80 2.63 9.55
CA THR A 9 -21.10 1.97 9.37
C THR A 9 -22.21 3.03 9.52
N ALA A 10 -23.39 2.76 8.95
CA ALA A 10 -24.50 3.71 8.98
C ALA A 10 -24.79 4.17 10.43
N GLY A 11 -24.71 5.47 10.69
CA GLY A 11 -24.94 6.06 12.01
C GLY A 11 -23.71 6.46 12.83
N HIS A 12 -22.48 6.20 12.35
CA HIS A 12 -21.25 6.56 13.09
C HIS A 12 -20.40 7.67 12.46
N GLY A 13 -20.79 8.16 11.27
CA GLY A 13 -20.18 9.34 10.69
C GLY A 13 -20.90 10.63 11.08
N TYR A 14 -20.28 11.79 10.80
CA TYR A 14 -20.83 13.11 11.14
C TYR A 14 -22.26 13.27 10.58
N LYS A 15 -23.22 13.56 11.46
CA LYS A 15 -24.65 13.66 11.10
C LYS A 15 -25.20 12.42 10.38
N ASN A 16 -24.77 11.22 10.80
CA ASN A 16 -25.14 9.93 10.19
C ASN A 16 -24.75 9.83 8.70
N LYS A 17 -23.74 10.59 8.27
CA LYS A 17 -23.21 10.54 6.90
C LYS A 17 -21.90 9.77 6.86
N THR A 18 -21.74 8.93 5.85
CA THR A 18 -20.47 8.30 5.49
C THR A 18 -19.77 9.17 4.45
N PHE A 19 -18.46 9.36 4.58
CA PHE A 19 -17.66 10.15 3.64
C PHE A 19 -16.76 9.21 2.81
N PRO A 20 -15.86 9.71 1.96
CA PRO A 20 -14.73 8.92 1.46
C PRO A 20 -13.48 9.04 2.35
N ALA A 21 -12.74 7.94 2.49
CA ALA A 21 -11.50 7.86 3.27
C ALA A 21 -10.28 8.03 2.37
N ALA A 22 -9.28 8.74 2.87
CA ALA A 22 -7.91 8.59 2.39
C ALA A 22 -6.96 8.67 3.58
N VAL A 23 -5.97 7.78 3.63
CA VAL A 23 -4.81 7.97 4.48
C VAL A 23 -3.95 9.04 3.82
N GLY A 24 -3.94 10.23 4.42
CA GLY A 24 -3.23 11.39 3.85
C GLY A 24 -1.72 11.19 3.82
N GLU A 25 -1.16 10.53 4.83
CA GLU A 25 0.27 10.22 4.92
C GLU A 25 0.48 8.93 5.70
N THR A 26 1.38 8.08 5.20
CA THR A 26 2.05 7.02 5.97
C THR A 26 3.42 6.76 5.37
N GLY A 27 4.40 6.42 6.19
CA GLY A 27 5.77 6.23 5.75
C GLY A 27 6.62 5.54 6.80
N SER A 28 7.71 4.93 6.35
CA SER A 28 8.72 4.32 7.22
C SER A 28 9.98 4.00 6.40
N TYR A 29 11.13 3.95 7.05
CA TYR A 29 12.35 3.37 6.47
C TYR A 29 12.20 1.87 6.16
N MET A 30 11.24 1.20 6.82
CA MET A 30 10.94 -0.23 6.66
C MET A 30 12.22 -1.06 6.84
N SER A 31 13.01 -0.69 7.86
CA SER A 31 14.32 -1.26 8.18
C SER A 31 14.31 -1.96 9.53
N SER A 32 13.50 -1.48 10.49
CA SER A 32 13.33 -2.14 11.78
C SER A 32 12.23 -3.20 11.73
N ALA A 33 12.32 -4.20 12.61
CA ALA A 33 11.26 -5.19 12.76
C ALA A 33 9.93 -4.57 13.20
N ALA A 34 9.97 -3.50 13.99
CA ALA A 34 8.79 -2.78 14.44
C ALA A 34 8.07 -2.07 13.28
N ASP A 35 8.81 -1.44 12.36
CA ASP A 35 8.26 -0.84 11.16
C ASP A 35 7.53 -1.87 10.29
N VAL A 36 8.19 -3.01 10.06
CA VAL A 36 7.62 -4.08 9.24
C VAL A 36 6.36 -4.65 9.90
N ALA A 37 6.37 -4.85 11.22
CA ALA A 37 5.20 -5.31 11.95
C ALA A 37 4.03 -4.30 11.84
N MET A 38 4.30 -3.01 12.09
CA MET A 38 3.30 -1.95 11.98
C MET A 38 2.72 -1.85 10.57
N LEU A 39 3.55 -1.85 9.54
CA LEU A 39 3.10 -1.80 8.14
C LEU A 39 2.33 -3.06 7.75
N THR A 40 2.66 -4.22 8.31
CA THR A 40 1.90 -5.46 8.09
C THR A 40 0.52 -5.37 8.73
N ASP A 41 0.43 -4.90 9.98
CA ASP A 41 -0.84 -4.67 10.67
C ASP A 41 -1.70 -3.64 9.94
N MET A 42 -1.08 -2.55 9.47
CA MET A 42 -1.73 -1.53 8.67
C MET A 42 -2.25 -2.09 7.35
N ALA A 43 -1.49 -2.93 6.63
CA ALA A 43 -1.95 -3.56 5.41
C ALA A 43 -3.18 -4.46 5.65
N ARG A 44 -3.16 -5.28 6.71
CA ARG A 44 -4.31 -6.10 7.11
C ARG A 44 -5.55 -5.25 7.40
N TYR A 45 -5.36 -4.16 8.15
CA TYR A 45 -6.43 -3.20 8.40
C TYR A 45 -6.94 -2.61 7.09
N LEU A 46 -6.09 -1.98 6.26
CA LEU A 46 -6.52 -1.37 4.99
C LEU A 46 -7.22 -2.37 4.06
N HIS A 47 -6.82 -3.64 4.05
CA HIS A 47 -7.49 -4.69 3.27
C HIS A 47 -8.77 -5.22 3.88
N ASN A 48 -8.94 -5.06 5.19
CA ASN A 48 -9.91 -5.78 6.00
C ASN A 48 -9.72 -7.31 5.86
N ASP A 49 -8.47 -7.76 5.90
CA ASP A 49 -8.09 -9.18 5.88
C ASP A 49 -7.32 -9.55 7.16
N TYR A 50 -7.97 -10.34 8.00
CA TYR A 50 -7.45 -10.80 9.29
C TYR A 50 -7.24 -12.32 9.32
N SER A 51 -7.28 -12.99 8.16
CA SER A 51 -7.15 -14.45 8.05
C SER A 51 -5.83 -15.00 8.63
N SER A 52 -4.78 -14.17 8.66
CA SER A 52 -3.48 -14.52 9.20
C SER A 52 -3.32 -14.29 10.71
N LEU A 53 -4.33 -13.75 11.41
CA LEU A 53 -4.24 -13.50 12.85
C LEU A 53 -4.54 -14.76 13.66
N PRO A 54 -4.02 -14.87 14.89
CA PRO A 54 -4.33 -16.00 15.77
C PRO A 54 -5.85 -16.12 16.02
N PRO A 55 -6.35 -17.35 16.26
CA PRO A 55 -7.72 -17.57 16.70
C PRO A 55 -8.06 -16.71 17.93
N GLY A 56 -9.25 -16.12 17.94
CA GLY A 56 -9.75 -15.30 19.06
C GLY A 56 -9.67 -13.78 18.83
N PHE A 57 -9.03 -13.30 17.76
CA PHE A 57 -9.18 -11.90 17.35
C PHE A 57 -10.56 -11.68 16.70
N ASP A 58 -11.39 -10.88 17.37
CA ASP A 58 -12.77 -10.62 16.94
C ASP A 58 -12.82 -9.38 16.02
N TYR A 59 -12.37 -9.56 14.77
CA TYR A 59 -12.43 -8.52 13.75
C TYR A 59 -13.88 -8.14 13.37
N GLN A 60 -14.86 -9.01 13.65
CA GLN A 60 -16.27 -8.77 13.36
C GLN A 60 -16.85 -7.64 14.22
N LYS A 61 -16.23 -7.31 15.35
CA LYS A 61 -16.55 -6.11 16.17
C LYS A 61 -16.26 -4.81 15.46
N PHE A 62 -15.37 -4.82 14.48
CA PHE A 62 -14.82 -3.62 13.84
C PHE A 62 -14.93 -3.70 12.31
N PRO A 63 -16.13 -3.96 11.76
CA PRO A 63 -16.28 -4.31 10.37
C PRO A 63 -16.10 -3.09 9.48
N HIS A 64 -15.33 -3.25 8.41
CA HIS A 64 -15.21 -2.19 7.42
C HIS A 64 -14.90 -2.69 6.03
N LYS A 65 -15.00 -1.79 5.05
CA LYS A 65 -14.58 -2.10 3.67
C LYS A 65 -13.11 -1.78 3.49
N THR A 66 -12.48 -2.48 2.55
CA THR A 66 -11.14 -2.18 2.05
C THR A 66 -10.99 -0.67 1.79
N LEU A 67 -9.84 -0.12 2.19
CA LEU A 67 -9.45 1.28 2.13
C LEU A 67 -8.33 1.44 1.09
N PRO A 68 -8.66 1.69 -0.19
CA PRO A 68 -7.66 1.70 -1.26
C PRO A 68 -6.93 3.04 -1.40
N ASN A 69 -7.40 4.11 -0.76
CA ASN A 69 -6.86 5.46 -0.95
C ASN A 69 -5.81 5.77 0.11
N LEU A 70 -4.56 5.91 -0.32
CA LEU A 70 -3.43 6.22 0.54
C LEU A 70 -2.40 7.01 -0.27
N ALA A 71 -1.85 8.05 0.34
CA ALA A 71 -0.66 8.73 -0.15
C ALA A 71 0.53 8.32 0.73
N TRP A 72 1.55 7.75 0.08
CA TRP A 72 2.78 7.35 0.76
C TRP A 72 3.68 8.57 0.98
N TRP A 73 4.11 8.73 2.22
CA TRP A 73 5.13 9.68 2.62
C TRP A 73 6.50 8.99 2.62
N ALA A 74 7.40 9.30 1.70
CA ALA A 74 7.27 10.23 0.57
C ALA A 74 7.85 9.61 -0.69
N TRP A 75 7.72 10.30 -1.82
CA TRP A 75 8.63 10.06 -2.94
C TRP A 75 10.07 10.33 -2.51
N ASN A 76 10.30 11.48 -1.90
CA ASN A 76 11.58 12.10 -1.58
C ASN A 76 12.49 11.26 -0.66
N ALA A 77 13.75 11.09 -1.06
CA ALA A 77 14.76 10.40 -0.24
C ALA A 77 15.09 11.13 1.08
N ASN A 78 14.93 12.45 1.11
CA ASN A 78 15.36 13.31 2.20
C ASN A 78 14.30 13.57 3.29
N SER A 79 13.28 12.73 3.40
CA SER A 79 12.43 12.73 4.60
C SER A 79 13.18 12.11 5.77
N GLY A 80 13.45 12.89 6.82
CA GLY A 80 14.39 12.50 7.88
C GLY A 80 13.97 11.30 8.73
N ASP A 81 12.67 11.05 8.87
CA ASP A 81 12.06 10.03 9.73
C ASP A 81 11.57 8.79 8.97
N THR A 82 11.33 8.90 7.66
CA THR A 82 10.78 7.82 6.84
C THR A 82 11.66 7.40 5.66
N GLY A 83 12.58 8.27 5.23
CA GLY A 83 13.13 8.23 3.88
C GLY A 83 12.03 8.30 2.80
N GLY A 84 12.37 7.90 1.58
CA GLY A 84 11.49 7.96 0.41
C GLY A 84 11.22 6.62 -0.27
N ILE A 85 10.47 6.67 -1.37
CA ILE A 85 10.40 5.62 -2.38
C ILE A 85 11.71 5.58 -3.17
N VAL A 86 12.38 6.71 -3.37
CA VAL A 86 13.72 6.75 -3.97
C VAL A 86 14.82 6.79 -2.90
N GLU A 87 15.96 6.22 -3.25
CA GLU A 87 17.22 6.33 -2.50
C GLU A 87 17.86 7.71 -2.66
N SER A 88 18.94 7.97 -1.92
CA SER A 88 19.66 9.26 -1.92
C SER A 88 20.25 9.66 -3.28
N ASP A 89 20.41 8.72 -4.21
CA ASP A 89 20.81 8.98 -5.59
C ASP A 89 19.67 9.53 -6.47
N TRP A 90 18.43 9.58 -5.95
CA TRP A 90 17.20 10.00 -6.63
C TRP A 90 16.86 9.22 -7.90
N ILE A 91 17.50 8.07 -8.10
CA ILE A 91 17.35 7.21 -9.29
C ILE A 91 16.89 5.81 -8.88
N THR A 92 17.48 5.27 -7.82
CA THR A 92 17.20 3.92 -7.34
C THR A 92 15.91 3.89 -6.55
N VAL A 93 14.99 3.01 -6.94
CA VAL A 93 13.69 2.83 -6.29
C VAL A 93 13.75 1.72 -5.25
N LEU A 94 13.26 2.00 -4.04
CA LEU A 94 13.03 1.06 -2.95
C LEU A 94 11.74 0.25 -3.20
N TRP A 95 11.84 -0.77 -4.05
CA TRP A 95 10.71 -1.61 -4.46
C TRP A 95 9.97 -2.29 -3.31
N LYS A 96 10.63 -2.55 -2.17
CA LYS A 96 9.96 -3.07 -0.96
C LYS A 96 8.77 -2.22 -0.51
N LYS A 97 8.88 -0.88 -0.63
CA LYS A 97 7.81 0.06 -0.27
C LYS A 97 6.69 0.06 -1.32
N VAL A 98 7.05 0.01 -2.60
CA VAL A 98 6.08 -0.09 -3.70
C VAL A 98 5.29 -1.39 -3.61
N ASN A 99 5.96 -2.52 -3.39
CA ASN A 99 5.34 -3.83 -3.27
C ASN A 99 4.46 -3.93 -2.03
N TRP A 100 4.83 -3.26 -0.94
CA TRP A 100 3.92 -3.10 0.19
C TRP A 100 2.63 -2.39 -0.23
N MET A 101 2.68 -1.27 -0.96
CA MET A 101 1.47 -0.58 -1.43
C MET A 101 0.64 -1.43 -2.42
N VAL A 102 1.29 -2.18 -3.32
CA VAL A 102 0.59 -3.13 -4.20
C VAL A 102 -0.19 -4.14 -3.34
N GLY A 103 0.46 -4.71 -2.33
CA GLY A 103 -0.17 -5.67 -1.41
C GLY A 103 -1.19 -5.04 -0.45
N ALA A 104 -1.02 -3.78 -0.02
CA ALA A 104 -1.78 -3.15 1.06
C ALA A 104 -2.94 -2.27 0.60
N ILE A 105 -2.93 -1.80 -0.66
CA ILE A 105 -4.00 -0.95 -1.20
C ILE A 105 -4.38 -1.33 -2.64
N HIS A 106 -3.85 -2.43 -3.17
CA HIS A 106 -4.00 -2.80 -4.59
C HIS A 106 -3.52 -1.69 -5.54
N LEU A 107 -2.43 -1.01 -5.17
CA LEU A 107 -1.75 -0.12 -6.09
C LEU A 107 -1.51 -0.90 -7.40
N THR A 108 -1.91 -0.32 -8.53
CA THR A 108 -1.71 -0.92 -9.85
C THR A 108 -0.69 -0.06 -10.61
N PRO A 109 0.61 -0.29 -10.42
CA PRO A 109 1.63 0.42 -11.18
C PRO A 109 1.48 0.19 -12.67
N TRP A 110 1.76 1.23 -13.47
CA TRP A 110 1.70 1.16 -14.94
C TRP A 110 2.52 0.00 -15.51
N TYR A 111 3.67 -0.33 -14.90
CA TYR A 111 4.54 -1.40 -15.38
C TYR A 111 3.91 -2.79 -15.23
N MET A 112 2.90 -2.96 -14.37
CA MET A 112 2.23 -4.25 -14.20
C MET A 112 1.49 -4.72 -15.46
N ALA A 113 1.13 -3.79 -16.36
CA ALA A 113 0.58 -4.13 -17.67
C ALA A 113 1.62 -4.77 -18.61
N TYR A 114 2.91 -4.63 -18.31
CA TYR A 114 4.03 -5.04 -19.17
C TYR A 114 4.81 -6.24 -18.62
N VAL A 115 4.51 -6.68 -17.38
CA VAL A 115 5.03 -7.94 -16.82
C VAL A 115 4.04 -9.07 -17.05
N SER A 116 4.50 -10.15 -17.69
CA SER A 116 3.75 -11.41 -17.74
C SER A 116 3.56 -11.98 -16.32
N PRO A 117 2.51 -12.78 -16.02
CA PRO A 117 2.14 -13.21 -14.66
C PRO A 117 3.17 -14.06 -13.89
N GLN A 118 4.35 -14.30 -14.44
CA GLN A 118 5.43 -15.03 -13.78
C GLN A 118 6.18 -14.11 -12.80
N ALA A 119 5.63 -14.07 -11.58
CA ALA A 119 6.25 -13.80 -10.29
C ALA A 119 7.59 -13.03 -10.32
N LEU A 120 7.52 -11.70 -10.27
CA LEU A 120 8.65 -10.92 -9.79
C LEU A 120 8.79 -11.12 -8.27
N PRO A 121 10.00 -11.39 -7.75
CA PRO A 121 10.23 -11.40 -6.31
C PRO A 121 9.97 -10.01 -5.70
N PRO A 122 9.75 -9.91 -4.37
CA PRO A 122 9.41 -8.66 -3.65
C PRO A 122 10.45 -7.51 -3.76
N THR A 123 11.55 -7.73 -4.48
CA THR A 123 12.66 -6.81 -4.65
C THR A 123 12.92 -6.45 -6.12
N ALA A 124 12.23 -7.09 -7.07
CA ALA A 124 12.60 -6.94 -8.47
C ALA A 124 12.08 -5.64 -9.07
N LYS A 125 13.01 -4.90 -9.68
CA LYS A 125 12.74 -3.84 -10.64
C LYS A 125 11.84 -4.39 -11.75
N PRO A 126 10.90 -3.59 -12.28
CA PRO A 126 10.16 -3.95 -13.49
C PRO A 126 11.14 -4.33 -14.61
N PRO A 127 10.78 -5.26 -15.51
CA PRO A 127 11.53 -5.49 -16.73
C PRO A 127 11.70 -4.16 -17.45
N VAL A 128 12.92 -3.90 -17.92
CA VAL A 128 13.16 -2.76 -18.82
C VAL A 128 12.34 -3.03 -20.07
N GLU A 129 11.52 -2.06 -20.47
CA GLU A 129 10.82 -2.09 -21.74
C GLU A 129 11.89 -2.25 -22.84
N VAL A 130 11.98 -3.44 -23.43
CA VAL A 130 12.75 -3.62 -24.65
C VAL A 130 11.90 -2.95 -25.71
N GLY A 131 12.07 -1.63 -25.85
CA GLY A 131 11.44 -0.87 -26.91
C GLY A 131 11.70 -1.63 -28.20
N SER A 132 10.62 -2.08 -28.86
CA SER A 132 10.74 -2.59 -30.21
C SER A 132 11.36 -1.45 -31.01
N GLN A 133 12.64 -1.59 -31.36
CA GLN A 133 13.19 -0.81 -32.44
C GLN A 133 12.42 -1.22 -33.69
N ALA A 134 11.31 -0.52 -33.95
CA ALA A 134 10.79 -0.38 -35.28
C ALA A 134 11.82 0.46 -36.03
N GLY A 135 12.74 -0.24 -36.69
CA GLY A 135 13.79 0.37 -37.48
C GLY A 135 13.21 1.13 -38.66
N ARG A 136 13.88 2.26 -38.95
CA ARG A 136 13.86 3.07 -40.18
C ARG A 136 12.55 3.79 -40.52
#